data_AF-A0AA38PM14-F1
#
_entry.id   AF-A0AA38PM14-F1
#
_cell.length_a   1.000
_cell.length_b   1.000
_cell.length_c   1.000
_cell.angle_alpha   90.00
_cell.angle_beta   90.00
_cell.angle_gamma   90.00
#
_symmetry.space_group_name_H-M   'P 1'
#
loop_
_entity.id
_entity.type
_entity.pdbx_description
1 polymer ?
#
loop_
_entity_poly.entity_id
_entity_poly.type
_entity_poly.pdbx_seq_one_letter_code
_entity_poly.pdbx_strand_id
1 'polypeptide(L)'
;MKSNSVCPHSSLTFTPSEFSSTTGFSWSDDKKRAAAVTPQGRAPVNPSIPNPPTFPAPLVLPDDDLALDPSYPAQSLRSWIRSKDRNPITEERRIIYVAEPPSVDPDIDAVSQWSSPKVPKDSRVSEPRTQEVIDYLTAFYHGTAVKKLPIRLVFTSWDTPPKTESQKNSNIGLIVGTECVRIRARRGFGDLFLRQLNLDDLLDAAISLVPNDAYALLLLVSHDIYEHEEDDFACGRAYGGSRVAVVSTARYNPGLDLAQNIDREHSWPASHCSAYIQSCCADAKTSGRLKGRKISNTDTEKQETGYPGPMHAALTAHLARPATTNSEHTLSASSGLWLARVCRTASHELGHCFGMDHCVYYACAMQGSASLAEDARQPPYVCPVDLEKMLQACSTTRDLRDEALLAFCERYKHVPHFSAFAAWIRGSQ
;
A
#
# COMPACT_ATOMS: atom_id res chain seq x y z
N MET A 1 -8.65 -22.55 -20.90
CA MET A 1 -7.62 -23.41 -20.29
C MET A 1 -6.32 -22.61 -20.25
N LYS A 2 -6.03 -21.90 -19.14
CA LYS A 2 -4.72 -21.25 -18.96
C LYS A 2 -3.70 -22.38 -18.77
N SER A 3 -2.61 -22.42 -19.55
CA SER A 3 -1.59 -23.45 -19.41
C SER A 3 -0.97 -23.36 -18.02
N ASN A 4 -0.79 -24.51 -17.35
CA ASN A 4 -0.09 -24.67 -16.06
C ASN A 4 1.43 -24.39 -16.17
N SER A 5 1.85 -23.50 -17.06
CA SER A 5 3.26 -23.13 -17.24
C SER A 5 3.55 -21.89 -16.42
N VAL A 6 4.49 -22.01 -15.47
CA VAL A 6 5.07 -20.87 -14.75
C VAL A 6 5.56 -19.83 -15.77
N CYS A 7 5.21 -18.56 -15.55
CA CYS A 7 5.66 -17.45 -16.36
C CYS A 7 7.20 -17.36 -16.29
N PRO A 8 7.91 -17.32 -17.42
CA PRO A 8 9.37 -17.28 -17.43
C PRO A 8 9.95 -15.90 -17.09
N HIS A 9 9.09 -14.86 -17.02
CA HIS A 9 9.46 -13.46 -16.83
C HIS A 9 10.61 -12.98 -17.73
N SER A 10 10.67 -13.47 -18.98
CA SER A 10 11.81 -13.29 -19.89
C SER A 10 12.14 -11.84 -20.26
N SER A 11 11.20 -10.92 -20.10
CA SER A 11 11.41 -9.49 -20.33
C SER A 11 10.52 -8.66 -19.40
N LEU A 12 11.04 -7.48 -19.04
CA LEU A 12 10.34 -6.47 -18.27
C LEU A 12 10.03 -5.25 -19.16
N THR A 13 8.95 -4.55 -18.82
CA THR A 13 8.63 -3.23 -19.39
C THR A 13 8.63 -2.16 -18.29
N PHE A 14 9.11 -0.98 -18.66
CA PHE A 14 9.26 0.16 -17.74
C PHE A 14 8.47 1.40 -18.18
N THR A 15 7.65 1.26 -19.21
CA THR A 15 6.70 2.27 -19.69
C THR A 15 5.27 1.90 -19.28
N PRO A 16 4.32 2.85 -19.31
CA PRO A 16 2.91 2.53 -19.09
C PRO A 16 2.41 1.50 -20.10
N SER A 17 1.42 0.71 -19.71
CA SER A 17 0.83 -0.29 -20.59
C SER A 17 0.13 0.34 -21.79
N GLU A 18 -0.13 -0.45 -22.84
CA GLU A 18 -0.93 -0.01 -23.99
C GLU A 18 -2.31 0.54 -23.59
N PHE A 19 -2.85 0.07 -22.45
CA PHE A 19 -4.15 0.49 -21.95
C PHE A 19 -4.18 1.97 -21.55
N SER A 20 -3.05 2.55 -21.09
CA SER A 20 -2.95 3.97 -20.73
C SER A 20 -3.40 4.92 -21.84
N SER A 21 -3.08 4.58 -23.10
CA SER A 21 -3.49 5.37 -24.27
C SER A 21 -5.01 5.39 -24.49
N THR A 22 -5.72 4.37 -23.99
CA THR A 22 -7.17 4.24 -24.13
C THR A 22 -7.94 4.99 -23.05
N THR A 23 -7.35 5.17 -21.88
CA THR A 23 -7.92 5.94 -20.77
C THR A 23 -7.58 7.42 -20.87
N GLY A 24 -6.54 7.78 -21.64
CA GLY A 24 -6.08 9.16 -21.76
C GLY A 24 -5.05 9.55 -20.70
N PHE A 25 -4.53 8.57 -19.94
CA PHE A 25 -3.41 8.80 -19.04
C PHE A 25 -2.17 9.19 -19.85
N SER A 26 -1.54 10.30 -19.47
CA SER A 26 -0.32 10.79 -20.10
C SER A 26 0.82 10.81 -19.09
N TRP A 27 1.82 9.96 -19.31
CA TRP A 27 3.00 9.94 -18.46
C TRP A 27 3.82 11.23 -18.66
N SER A 28 4.15 11.90 -17.56
CA SER A 28 4.93 13.14 -17.59
C SER A 28 6.28 12.92 -18.25
N ASP A 29 6.66 13.78 -19.19
CA ASP A 29 7.97 13.74 -19.85
C ASP A 29 9.15 13.97 -18.88
N ASP A 30 10.35 13.58 -19.31
CA ASP A 30 11.59 13.69 -18.53
C ASP A 30 11.80 15.09 -17.93
N LYS A 31 11.53 16.14 -18.70
CA LYS A 31 11.71 17.53 -18.24
C LYS A 31 10.73 17.86 -17.10
N LYS A 32 9.47 17.43 -17.20
CA LYS A 32 8.48 17.58 -16.13
C LYS A 32 8.87 16.76 -14.90
N ARG A 33 9.33 15.52 -15.07
CA ARG A 33 9.77 14.67 -13.94
C ARG A 33 11.01 15.24 -13.25
N ALA A 34 11.97 15.77 -14.00
CA ALA A 34 13.11 16.51 -13.44
C ALA A 34 12.71 17.79 -12.72
N ALA A 35 11.72 18.52 -13.24
CA ALA A 35 11.21 19.70 -12.54
C ALA A 35 10.50 19.33 -11.24
N ALA A 36 9.80 18.19 -11.22
CA ALA A 36 8.98 17.75 -10.09
C ALA A 36 9.78 17.44 -8.82
N VAL A 37 11.05 17.06 -8.94
CA VAL A 37 11.95 16.82 -7.79
C VAL A 37 12.58 18.11 -7.25
N THR A 38 12.32 19.28 -7.86
CA THR A 38 12.97 20.54 -7.44
C THR A 38 12.03 21.46 -6.65
N PRO A 39 12.53 22.17 -5.61
CA PRO A 39 11.74 23.17 -4.90
C PRO A 39 11.28 24.35 -5.78
N GLN A 40 12.02 24.65 -6.84
CA GLN A 40 11.71 25.73 -7.79
C GLN A 40 10.72 25.31 -8.87
N GLY A 41 10.46 24.00 -9.03
CA GLY A 41 9.58 23.46 -10.07
C GLY A 41 10.13 23.68 -11.47
N ARG A 42 11.46 23.68 -11.63
CA ARG A 42 12.15 23.88 -12.90
C ARG A 42 13.22 22.83 -13.05
N ALA A 43 13.26 22.16 -14.20
CA ALA A 43 14.31 21.20 -14.49
C ALA A 43 15.69 21.89 -14.47
N PRO A 44 16.72 21.26 -13.87
CA PRO A 44 18.11 21.69 -14.02
C PRO A 44 18.53 21.71 -15.50
N VAL A 45 19.61 22.44 -15.81
CA VAL A 45 20.15 22.51 -17.18
C VAL A 45 20.53 21.11 -17.70
N ASN A 46 21.12 20.29 -16.83
CA ASN A 46 21.43 18.88 -17.08
C ASN A 46 20.71 18.03 -16.02
N PRO A 47 19.44 17.64 -16.26
CA PRO A 47 18.69 16.86 -15.28
C PRO A 47 19.22 15.43 -15.21
N SER A 48 19.44 14.94 -13.99
CA SER A 48 19.63 13.50 -13.76
C SER A 48 18.27 12.83 -13.70
N ILE A 49 17.87 12.18 -14.80
CA ILE A 49 16.66 11.35 -14.86
C ILE A 49 17.05 9.94 -14.44
N PRO A 50 16.36 9.34 -13.47
CA PRO A 50 16.61 7.95 -13.13
C PRO A 50 16.33 7.05 -14.33
N ASN A 51 17.17 6.04 -14.51
CA ASN A 51 16.95 5.04 -15.56
C ASN A 51 15.62 4.31 -15.32
N PRO A 52 14.83 4.01 -16.36
CA PRO A 52 13.56 3.29 -16.23
C PRO A 52 13.65 1.95 -15.46
N PRO A 53 14.73 1.14 -15.60
CA PRO A 53 14.91 -0.07 -14.80
C PRO A 53 15.15 0.15 -13.29
N THR A 54 15.36 1.39 -12.85
CA THR A 54 15.44 1.77 -11.43
C THR A 54 14.07 2.22 -10.93
N PHE A 55 13.46 3.20 -11.63
CA PHE A 55 12.12 3.72 -11.34
C PHE A 55 11.27 3.67 -12.61
N PRO A 56 10.48 2.60 -12.79
CA PRO A 56 9.58 2.45 -13.93
C PRO A 56 8.46 3.50 -13.92
N ALA A 57 7.78 3.67 -15.05
CA ALA A 57 6.50 4.36 -15.10
C ALA A 57 5.40 3.62 -14.32
N PRO A 58 4.30 4.29 -13.95
CA PRO A 58 3.06 3.61 -13.55
C PRO A 58 2.62 2.57 -14.60
N LEU A 59 2.16 1.40 -14.16
CA LEU A 59 1.71 0.35 -15.07
C LEU A 59 0.46 0.75 -15.86
N VAL A 60 -0.57 1.28 -15.19
CA VAL A 60 -1.86 1.68 -15.78
C VAL A 60 -2.50 0.52 -16.56
N LEU A 61 -2.84 -0.55 -15.86
CA LEU A 61 -3.62 -1.67 -16.36
C LEU A 61 -5.13 -1.38 -16.30
N PRO A 62 -5.98 -2.22 -16.93
CA PRO A 62 -7.42 -2.13 -16.75
C PRO A 62 -7.82 -2.15 -15.28
N ASP A 63 -8.75 -1.26 -14.92
CA ASP A 63 -9.28 -1.08 -13.56
C ASP A 63 -8.27 -0.55 -12.53
N ASP A 64 -7.07 -0.12 -12.94
CA ASP A 64 -6.11 0.60 -12.09
C ASP A 64 -6.63 2.00 -11.73
N ASP A 65 -6.23 2.54 -10.58
CA ASP A 65 -6.62 3.88 -10.12
C ASP A 65 -6.36 4.95 -11.19
N LEU A 66 -5.17 4.96 -11.80
CA LEU A 66 -4.82 5.89 -12.88
C LEU A 66 -5.47 5.57 -14.23
N ALA A 67 -6.06 4.38 -14.38
CA ALA A 67 -6.90 4.07 -15.53
C ALA A 67 -8.33 4.59 -15.31
N LEU A 68 -8.81 4.61 -14.07
CA LEU A 68 -10.12 5.12 -13.67
C LEU A 68 -10.14 6.66 -13.55
N ASP A 69 -9.08 7.25 -13.01
CA ASP A 69 -8.83 8.70 -12.98
C ASP A 69 -7.49 9.05 -13.65
N PRO A 70 -7.45 9.06 -14.99
CA PRO A 70 -6.25 9.41 -15.75
C PRO A 70 -5.83 10.88 -15.59
N SER A 71 -6.69 11.71 -15.00
CA SER A 71 -6.48 13.14 -14.80
C SER A 71 -6.04 13.51 -13.39
N TYR A 72 -5.79 12.51 -12.52
CA TYR A 72 -5.40 12.73 -11.14
C TYR A 72 -4.24 13.74 -11.04
N PRO A 73 -4.36 14.79 -10.20
CA PRO A 73 -3.41 15.89 -10.21
C PRO A 73 -2.02 15.47 -9.72
N ALA A 74 -1.00 15.82 -10.49
CA ALA A 74 0.38 15.55 -10.10
C ALA A 74 0.87 16.49 -8.98
N GLN A 75 1.35 15.93 -7.87
CA GLN A 75 1.93 16.72 -6.77
C GLN A 75 3.46 16.74 -6.83
N SER A 76 4.06 17.83 -7.32
CA SER A 76 5.53 18.03 -7.30
C SER A 76 6.07 18.38 -5.90
N LEU A 77 7.39 18.27 -5.68
CA LEU A 77 8.05 18.76 -4.47
C LEU A 77 7.70 20.24 -4.19
N ARG A 78 7.75 21.10 -5.22
CA ARG A 78 7.35 22.51 -5.09
C ARG A 78 5.91 22.67 -4.61
N SER A 79 4.97 21.89 -5.18
CA SER A 79 3.56 21.94 -4.78
C SER A 79 3.40 21.51 -3.33
N TRP A 80 4.06 20.40 -2.97
CA TRP A 80 4.06 19.86 -1.62
C TRP A 80 4.63 20.84 -0.58
N ILE A 81 5.78 21.49 -0.86
CA ILE A 81 6.37 22.52 0.03
C ILE A 81 5.40 23.67 0.28
N ARG A 82 4.61 24.04 -0.74
CA ARG A 82 3.67 25.18 -0.71
C ARG A 82 2.27 24.79 -0.25
N SER A 83 2.04 23.50 0.01
CA SER A 83 0.74 23.03 0.47
C SER A 83 0.43 23.62 1.83
N LYS A 84 -0.72 24.29 1.94
CA LYS A 84 -1.20 24.89 3.19
C LYS A 84 -1.80 23.84 4.13
N ASP A 85 -2.22 22.72 3.59
CA ASP A 85 -2.88 21.65 4.32
C ASP A 85 -1.86 20.68 4.95
N ARG A 86 -0.57 20.88 4.67
CA ARG A 86 0.52 20.07 5.23
C ARG A 86 0.82 20.45 6.68
N ASN A 87 0.77 19.46 7.56
CA ASN A 87 1.23 19.59 8.93
C ASN A 87 2.77 19.71 9.01
N PRO A 88 3.33 20.78 9.60
CA PRO A 88 4.77 20.87 9.82
C PRO A 88 5.20 19.85 10.89
N ILE A 89 6.35 19.21 10.69
CA ILE A 89 7.06 18.56 11.78
C ILE A 89 7.70 19.66 12.62
N THR A 90 7.40 19.69 13.91
CA THR A 90 7.97 20.67 14.86
C THR A 90 8.69 19.94 15.98
N GLU A 91 9.46 20.66 16.79
CA GLU A 91 10.12 20.04 17.95
C GLU A 91 9.11 19.41 18.92
N GLU A 92 7.92 20.03 19.02
CA GLU A 92 6.81 19.59 19.86
C GLU A 92 6.05 18.41 19.24
N ARG A 93 5.97 18.30 17.91
CA ARG A 93 5.18 17.27 17.19
C ARG A 93 6.06 16.52 16.20
N ARG A 94 6.69 15.44 16.68
CA ARG A 94 7.72 14.70 15.93
C ARG A 94 7.65 13.18 16.01
N ILE A 95 6.59 12.65 16.60
CA ILE A 95 6.45 11.20 16.84
C ILE A 95 5.30 10.63 16.03
N ILE A 96 5.56 9.61 15.23
CA ILE A 96 4.50 8.76 14.68
C ILE A 96 4.12 7.76 15.75
N TYR A 97 2.86 7.74 16.17
CA TYR A 97 2.33 6.71 17.03
C TYR A 97 1.63 5.63 16.22
N VAL A 98 1.82 4.37 16.59
CA VAL A 98 1.09 3.22 16.03
C VAL A 98 0.27 2.60 17.14
N ALA A 99 -1.06 2.66 17.03
CA ALA A 99 -1.98 1.98 17.92
C ALA A 99 -2.20 0.54 17.46
N GLU A 100 -2.22 -0.38 18.42
CA GLU A 100 -2.50 -1.79 18.16
C GLU A 100 -3.97 -2.01 17.79
N PRO A 101 -4.27 -3.12 17.09
CA PRO A 101 -5.65 -3.58 16.94
C PRO A 101 -6.38 -3.60 18.29
N PRO A 102 -7.57 -2.98 18.39
CA PRO A 102 -8.33 -3.01 19.63
C PRO A 102 -8.67 -4.44 20.05
N SER A 103 -8.47 -4.74 21.33
CA SER A 103 -8.93 -5.99 21.90
C SER A 103 -10.46 -5.99 22.05
N VAL A 104 -11.07 -7.16 22.21
CA VAL A 104 -12.53 -7.27 22.38
C VAL A 104 -12.85 -7.51 23.86
N ASP A 105 -13.81 -6.78 24.38
CA ASP A 105 -14.40 -6.97 25.71
C ASP A 105 -15.06 -8.37 25.79
N PRO A 106 -14.81 -9.17 26.85
CA PRO A 106 -15.44 -10.48 27.03
C PRO A 106 -16.96 -10.51 26.88
N ASP A 107 -17.66 -9.42 27.22
CA ASP A 107 -19.12 -9.33 27.12
C ASP A 107 -19.63 -9.34 25.66
N ILE A 108 -18.76 -9.02 24.70
CA ILE A 108 -19.04 -9.05 23.26
C ILE A 108 -18.05 -9.92 22.48
N ASP A 109 -17.58 -11.03 23.08
CA ASP A 109 -16.56 -11.93 22.51
C ASP A 109 -16.86 -12.38 21.06
N ALA A 110 -18.13 -12.44 20.65
CA ALA A 110 -18.53 -12.72 19.28
C ALA A 110 -17.90 -11.78 18.23
N VAL A 111 -17.50 -10.56 18.61
CA VAL A 111 -16.82 -9.58 17.75
C VAL A 111 -15.39 -10.01 17.40
N SER A 112 -14.75 -10.86 18.23
CA SER A 112 -13.44 -11.44 17.91
C SER A 112 -13.49 -12.33 16.65
N GLN A 113 -14.63 -12.95 16.39
CA GLN A 113 -14.82 -13.81 15.22
C GLN A 113 -14.96 -13.00 13.92
N TRP A 114 -15.24 -11.69 14.00
CA TRP A 114 -15.43 -10.85 12.82
C TRP A 114 -14.13 -10.57 12.07
N SER A 115 -12.98 -10.59 12.74
CA SER A 115 -11.64 -10.49 12.13
C SER A 115 -11.12 -11.83 11.60
N SER A 116 -11.83 -12.94 11.85
CA SER A 116 -11.41 -14.27 11.36
C SER A 116 -11.93 -14.51 9.94
N PRO A 117 -11.05 -14.62 8.92
CA PRO A 117 -11.49 -14.88 7.57
C PRO A 117 -11.94 -16.34 7.39
N LYS A 118 -12.87 -16.56 6.45
CA LYS A 118 -13.28 -17.90 6.00
C LYS A 118 -12.23 -18.49 5.05
N VAL A 119 -11.09 -18.89 5.60
CA VAL A 119 -10.01 -19.58 4.88
C VAL A 119 -9.95 -21.08 5.23
N PRO A 120 -9.47 -21.95 4.33
CA PRO A 120 -9.15 -23.34 4.67
C PRO A 120 -8.21 -23.41 5.88
N LYS A 121 -8.35 -24.45 6.72
CA LYS A 121 -7.54 -24.61 7.95
C LYS A 121 -6.03 -24.60 7.67
N ASP A 122 -5.62 -25.19 6.55
CA ASP A 122 -4.22 -25.33 6.13
C ASP A 122 -3.61 -24.01 5.59
N SER A 123 -4.44 -22.97 5.44
CA SER A 123 -4.03 -21.62 4.99
C SER A 123 -4.00 -20.61 6.14
N ARG A 124 -4.08 -21.07 7.39
CA ARG A 124 -3.99 -20.19 8.56
C ARG A 124 -2.55 -19.74 8.77
N VAL A 125 -2.38 -18.44 8.70
CA VAL A 125 -1.10 -17.74 8.84
C VAL A 125 -1.23 -16.76 10.01
N SER A 126 -0.15 -16.51 10.73
CA SER A 126 -0.14 -15.53 11.82
C SER A 126 -0.23 -14.10 11.29
N GLU A 127 -1.09 -13.30 11.91
CA GLU A 127 -1.20 -11.87 11.64
C GLU A 127 0.10 -11.14 12.02
N PRO A 128 0.50 -10.09 11.29
CA PRO A 128 1.68 -9.28 11.62
C PRO A 128 1.58 -8.66 13.01
N ARG A 129 2.66 -8.72 13.79
CA ARG A 129 2.70 -8.02 15.09
C ARG A 129 2.89 -6.52 14.85
N THR A 130 2.23 -5.70 15.65
CA THR A 130 2.37 -4.23 15.59
C THR A 130 3.82 -3.76 15.69
N GLN A 131 4.66 -4.46 16.48
CA GLN A 131 6.07 -4.12 16.59
C GLN A 131 6.82 -4.28 15.26
N GLU A 132 6.45 -5.25 14.42
CA GLU A 132 7.10 -5.48 13.12
C GLU A 132 6.75 -4.36 12.13
N VAL A 133 5.51 -3.85 12.21
CA VAL A 133 5.06 -2.67 11.47
C VAL A 133 5.79 -1.41 11.95
N ILE A 134 5.90 -1.21 13.28
CA ILE A 134 6.67 -0.09 13.87
C ILE A 134 8.13 -0.13 13.40
N ASP A 135 8.76 -1.29 13.43
CA ASP A 135 10.14 -1.47 12.99
C ASP A 135 10.31 -1.10 11.50
N TYR A 136 9.38 -1.52 10.64
CA TYR A 136 9.42 -1.16 9.21
C TYR A 136 9.23 0.33 9.01
N LEU A 137 8.22 0.93 9.66
CA LEU A 137 7.92 2.35 9.56
C LEU A 137 9.07 3.23 10.11
N THR A 138 9.79 2.74 11.13
CA THR A 138 11.00 3.40 11.65
C THR A 138 12.08 3.49 10.58
N ALA A 139 12.25 2.44 9.78
CA ALA A 139 13.18 2.45 8.65
C ALA A 139 12.66 3.29 7.47
N PHE A 140 11.37 3.17 7.15
CA PHE A 140 10.75 3.84 6.00
C PHE A 140 10.70 5.37 6.18
N TYR A 141 10.35 5.85 7.37
CA TYR A 141 10.33 7.27 7.75
C TYR A 141 11.54 7.65 8.60
N HIS A 142 12.71 7.09 8.29
CA HIS A 142 13.95 7.35 9.02
C HIS A 142 14.14 8.85 9.29
N GLY A 143 14.56 9.20 10.50
CA GLY A 143 14.63 10.58 10.99
C GLY A 143 13.40 11.02 11.80
N THR A 144 12.26 10.34 11.66
CA THR A 144 11.08 10.53 12.51
C THR A 144 10.95 9.39 13.51
N ALA A 145 10.70 9.69 14.78
CA ALA A 145 10.53 8.66 15.80
C ALA A 145 9.18 7.93 15.60
N VAL A 146 9.19 6.60 15.60
CA VAL A 146 7.98 5.78 15.54
C VAL A 146 7.84 5.01 16.85
N LYS A 147 6.68 5.11 17.51
CA LYS A 147 6.42 4.49 18.81
C LYS A 147 5.09 3.78 18.83
N LYS A 148 4.99 2.73 19.63
CA LYS A 148 3.69 2.15 20.01
C LYS A 148 2.90 3.16 20.85
N LEU A 149 1.61 3.32 20.57
CA LEU A 149 0.71 4.11 21.41
C LEU A 149 0.59 3.43 22.79
N PRO A 150 0.86 4.12 23.91
CA PRO A 150 0.82 3.53 25.25
C PRO A 150 -0.62 3.48 25.81
N ILE A 151 -1.60 3.20 24.95
CA ILE A 151 -3.02 3.12 25.30
C ILE A 151 -3.55 1.80 24.74
N ARG A 152 -4.21 1.01 25.60
CA ARG A 152 -4.89 -0.21 25.18
C ARG A 152 -6.29 0.15 24.72
N LEU A 153 -6.60 -0.14 23.46
CA LEU A 153 -7.91 0.05 22.88
C LEU A 153 -8.77 -1.20 23.07
N VAL A 154 -10.07 -1.00 23.32
CA VAL A 154 -11.03 -2.07 23.59
C VAL A 154 -12.33 -1.80 22.85
N PHE A 155 -12.76 -2.73 22.01
CA PHE A 155 -14.14 -2.77 21.53
C PHE A 155 -15.06 -3.28 22.64
N THR A 156 -16.17 -2.60 22.89
CA THR A 156 -17.17 -2.95 23.90
C THR A 156 -18.60 -2.83 23.35
N SER A 157 -19.60 -3.13 24.16
CA SER A 157 -21.02 -2.97 23.81
C SER A 157 -21.37 -1.50 23.59
N TRP A 158 -22.30 -1.21 22.67
CA TRP A 158 -22.87 0.12 22.50
C TRP A 158 -24.25 0.18 23.17
N ASP A 159 -24.38 0.98 24.24
CA ASP A 159 -25.48 1.00 25.24
C ASP A 159 -26.90 1.39 24.75
N THR A 160 -27.18 1.38 23.44
CA THR A 160 -28.55 1.66 22.99
C THR A 160 -29.35 0.35 22.88
N PRO A 161 -30.36 0.09 23.73
CA PRO A 161 -31.15 -1.13 23.63
C PRO A 161 -31.85 -1.20 22.25
N PRO A 162 -31.80 -2.35 21.56
CA PRO A 162 -32.37 -2.48 20.23
C PRO A 162 -33.88 -2.28 20.28
N LYS A 163 -34.41 -1.35 19.49
CA LYS A 163 -35.85 -1.06 19.38
C LYS A 163 -36.58 -2.01 18.43
N THR A 164 -35.85 -2.74 17.57
CA THR A 164 -36.40 -3.71 16.59
C THR A 164 -35.44 -4.89 16.37
N GLU A 165 -35.94 -6.04 15.87
CA GLU A 165 -35.08 -7.16 15.48
C GLU A 165 -34.10 -6.81 14.35
N SER A 166 -34.44 -5.86 13.49
CA SER A 166 -33.55 -5.31 12.45
C SER A 166 -32.42 -4.43 13.01
N GLN A 167 -32.52 -3.96 14.26
CA GLN A 167 -31.45 -3.26 15.00
C GLN A 167 -30.50 -4.19 15.75
N LYS A 168 -30.65 -5.52 15.62
CA LYS A 168 -29.57 -6.50 15.92
C LYS A 168 -28.35 -6.34 14.99
N ASN A 169 -28.34 -5.33 14.10
CA ASN A 169 -27.16 -4.81 13.42
C ASN A 169 -26.28 -4.09 14.44
N SER A 170 -25.51 -4.90 15.15
CA SER A 170 -24.64 -4.62 16.29
C SER A 170 -23.57 -3.58 15.98
N ASN A 171 -23.91 -2.29 16.10
CA ASN A 171 -22.90 -1.28 16.36
C ASN A 171 -22.15 -1.68 17.64
N ILE A 172 -20.86 -1.41 17.67
CA ILE A 172 -20.01 -1.64 18.83
C ILE A 172 -19.45 -0.29 19.30
N GLY A 173 -19.00 -0.23 20.54
CA GLY A 173 -18.24 0.91 21.06
C GLY A 173 -16.75 0.66 20.92
N LEU A 174 -15.96 1.71 20.70
CA LEU A 174 -14.51 1.71 20.87
C LEU A 174 -14.16 2.65 22.01
N ILE A 175 -13.57 2.09 23.08
CA ILE A 175 -13.13 2.87 24.24
C ILE A 175 -11.88 3.68 23.88
N VAL A 176 -11.98 4.99 24.02
CA VAL A 176 -10.95 5.99 23.73
C VAL A 176 -10.77 6.85 24.97
N GLY A 177 -9.82 6.46 25.84
CA GLY A 177 -9.63 7.12 27.13
C GLY A 177 -10.86 6.99 28.03
N THR A 178 -11.55 8.10 28.29
CA THR A 178 -12.80 8.14 29.07
C THR A 178 -14.07 8.16 28.20
N GLU A 179 -13.91 8.19 26.89
CA GLU A 179 -15.01 8.26 25.92
C GLU A 179 -15.22 6.89 25.25
N CYS A 180 -16.39 6.72 24.67
CA CYS A 180 -16.73 5.57 23.84
C CYS A 180 -17.26 6.08 22.50
N VAL A 181 -16.59 5.73 21.42
CA VAL A 181 -16.98 6.12 20.06
C VAL A 181 -17.78 4.98 19.44
N ARG A 182 -18.93 5.30 18.85
CA ARG A 182 -19.76 4.30 18.16
C ARG A 182 -19.09 3.89 16.84
N ILE A 183 -18.87 2.60 16.66
CA ILE A 183 -18.41 1.99 15.42
C ILE A 183 -19.57 1.23 14.78
N ARG A 184 -20.02 1.71 13.63
CA ARG A 184 -21.01 1.01 12.81
C ARG A 184 -20.40 -0.27 12.24
N ALA A 185 -21.23 -1.30 12.18
CA ALA A 185 -20.85 -2.55 11.56
C ALA A 185 -21.92 -3.02 10.58
N ARG A 186 -21.48 -3.58 9.45
CA ARG A 186 -22.35 -4.20 8.44
C ARG A 186 -21.95 -5.63 8.17
N ARG A 187 -22.75 -6.36 7.38
CA ARG A 187 -22.38 -7.71 6.91
C ARG A 187 -21.13 -7.62 6.03
N GLY A 188 -20.19 -8.56 6.18
CA GLY A 188 -18.99 -8.58 5.35
C GLY A 188 -19.28 -8.83 3.87
N PHE A 189 -18.54 -8.14 3.00
CA PHE A 189 -18.64 -8.32 1.55
C PHE A 189 -17.96 -9.60 1.06
N GLY A 190 -18.56 -10.28 0.08
CA GLY A 190 -18.01 -11.48 -0.55
C GLY A 190 -17.99 -12.73 0.35
N ASP A 191 -18.72 -12.71 1.47
CA ASP A 191 -18.77 -13.78 2.47
C ASP A 191 -17.40 -14.19 3.06
N LEU A 192 -16.35 -13.38 2.89
CA LEU A 192 -14.99 -13.65 3.41
C LEU A 192 -14.88 -13.41 4.92
N PHE A 193 -15.55 -12.37 5.40
CA PHE A 193 -15.64 -12.00 6.82
C PHE A 193 -17.10 -11.96 7.25
N LEU A 194 -17.36 -12.13 8.55
CA LEU A 194 -18.72 -12.06 9.10
C LEU A 194 -19.28 -10.63 9.06
N ARG A 195 -18.45 -9.66 9.44
CA ARG A 195 -18.81 -8.24 9.52
C ARG A 195 -17.67 -7.36 9.05
N GLN A 196 -18.01 -6.15 8.62
CA GLN A 196 -17.10 -5.05 8.39
C GLN A 196 -17.36 -3.92 9.37
N LEU A 197 -16.31 -3.21 9.79
CA LEU A 197 -16.39 -2.01 10.61
C LEU A 197 -16.31 -0.75 9.75
N ASN A 198 -17.06 0.30 10.11
CA ASN A 198 -17.02 1.55 9.37
C ASN A 198 -15.72 2.31 9.63
N LEU A 199 -15.09 2.76 8.55
CA LEU A 199 -13.79 3.41 8.54
C LEU A 199 -13.85 4.85 9.05
N ASP A 200 -14.89 5.62 8.69
CA ASP A 200 -15.06 6.99 9.19
C ASP A 200 -15.21 7.02 10.71
N ASP A 201 -15.98 6.09 11.27
CA ASP A 201 -16.15 5.98 12.73
C ASP A 201 -14.82 5.62 13.43
N LEU A 202 -13.96 4.80 12.80
CA LEU A 202 -12.63 4.47 13.31
C LEU A 202 -11.66 5.65 13.20
N LEU A 203 -11.76 6.45 12.14
CA LEU A 203 -10.97 7.68 11.95
C LEU A 203 -11.36 8.72 13.00
N ASP A 204 -12.65 8.91 13.27
CA ASP A 204 -13.15 9.80 14.33
C ASP A 204 -12.60 9.38 15.70
N ALA A 205 -12.60 8.08 16.00
CA ALA A 205 -11.98 7.56 17.22
C ALA A 205 -10.45 7.81 17.26
N ALA A 206 -9.76 7.63 16.14
CA ALA A 206 -8.32 7.92 16.04
C ALA A 206 -8.01 9.41 16.25
N ILE A 207 -8.87 10.33 15.78
CA ILE A 207 -8.69 11.78 15.98
C ILE A 207 -8.69 12.12 17.48
N SER A 208 -9.60 11.52 18.24
CA SER A 208 -9.66 11.70 19.71
C SER A 208 -8.46 11.10 20.46
N LEU A 209 -7.68 10.21 19.82
CA LEU A 209 -6.53 9.54 20.41
C LEU A 209 -5.20 10.25 20.18
N VAL A 210 -5.11 11.22 19.26
CA VAL A 210 -3.83 11.80 18.82
C VAL A 210 -3.10 12.48 19.98
N PRO A 211 -1.93 11.96 20.41
CA PRO A 211 -1.16 12.58 21.48
C PRO A 211 -0.69 14.01 21.12
N ASN A 212 -0.46 14.84 22.15
CA ASN A 212 -0.01 16.22 21.97
C ASN A 212 1.34 16.31 21.23
N ASP A 213 2.24 15.35 21.46
CA ASP A 213 3.57 15.27 20.85
C ASP A 213 3.63 14.45 19.55
N ALA A 214 2.47 13.92 19.13
CA ALA A 214 2.37 13.15 17.91
C ALA A 214 2.49 14.05 16.68
N TYR A 215 3.32 13.64 15.74
CA TYR A 215 3.21 14.09 14.36
C TYR A 215 1.99 13.46 13.68
N ALA A 216 1.82 12.15 13.83
CA ALA A 216 0.70 11.40 13.28
C ALA A 216 0.36 10.18 14.15
N LEU A 217 -0.87 9.68 14.03
CA LEU A 217 -1.33 8.43 14.62
C LEU A 217 -1.81 7.47 13.53
N LEU A 218 -1.25 6.27 13.49
CA LEU A 218 -1.75 5.15 12.70
C LEU A 218 -2.49 4.17 13.62
N LEU A 219 -3.77 3.93 13.37
CA LEU A 219 -4.54 2.87 14.02
C LEU A 219 -4.55 1.63 13.13
N LEU A 220 -3.97 0.53 13.63
CA LEU A 220 -4.14 -0.79 13.01
C LEU A 220 -5.44 -1.42 13.49
N VAL A 221 -6.13 -2.15 12.61
CA VAL A 221 -7.34 -2.92 12.94
C VAL A 221 -7.27 -4.28 12.26
N SER A 222 -7.65 -5.34 12.99
CA SER A 222 -7.66 -6.71 12.44
C SER A 222 -8.95 -7.04 11.71
N HIS A 223 -9.96 -6.18 11.82
CA HIS A 223 -11.28 -6.37 11.22
C HIS A 223 -11.32 -5.82 9.80
N ASP A 224 -12.11 -6.45 8.95
CA ASP A 224 -12.43 -5.92 7.63
C ASP A 224 -13.17 -4.58 7.77
N ILE A 225 -12.91 -3.63 6.86
CA ILE A 225 -13.43 -2.25 6.97
C ILE A 225 -14.13 -1.81 5.68
N TYR A 226 -14.97 -0.78 5.81
CA TYR A 226 -15.64 -0.12 4.68
C TYR A 226 -15.80 1.38 4.96
N GLU A 227 -15.76 2.22 3.93
CA GLU A 227 -15.93 3.67 4.09
C GLU A 227 -17.39 4.07 3.85
N HIS A 228 -17.91 3.76 2.66
CA HIS A 228 -19.27 4.10 2.23
C HIS A 228 -20.12 2.86 1.91
N GLU A 229 -21.44 3.04 1.83
CA GLU A 229 -22.40 1.96 1.52
C GLU A 229 -22.16 1.34 0.14
N GLU A 230 -21.62 2.12 -0.80
CA GLU A 230 -21.34 1.69 -2.18
C GLU A 230 -20.01 0.93 -2.32
N ASP A 231 -19.11 1.06 -1.34
CA ASP A 231 -17.81 0.39 -1.39
C ASP A 231 -17.96 -1.09 -1.02
N ASP A 232 -17.21 -1.96 -1.69
CA ASP A 232 -17.09 -3.36 -1.31
C ASP A 232 -16.34 -3.49 0.04
N PHE A 233 -15.21 -2.80 0.15
CA PHE A 233 -14.34 -2.72 1.33
C PHE A 233 -13.30 -1.60 1.17
N ALA A 234 -12.59 -1.31 2.25
CA ALA A 234 -11.36 -0.52 2.23
C ALA A 234 -10.21 -1.30 2.91
N CYS A 235 -8.96 -0.89 2.67
CA CYS A 235 -7.79 -1.44 3.36
C CYS A 235 -7.07 -0.41 4.23
N GLY A 236 -7.26 0.87 3.92
CA GLY A 236 -6.82 1.98 4.75
C GLY A 236 -7.43 3.28 4.27
N ARG A 237 -7.30 4.30 5.11
CA ARG A 237 -7.59 5.70 4.77
C ARG A 237 -6.85 6.60 5.74
N ALA A 238 -6.44 7.76 5.25
CA ALA A 238 -5.85 8.81 6.05
C ALA A 238 -6.64 10.11 5.93
N TYR A 239 -6.83 10.78 7.07
CA TYR A 239 -7.21 12.19 7.13
C TYR A 239 -5.94 12.98 7.47
N GLY A 240 -5.12 13.24 6.45
CA GLY A 240 -3.76 13.77 6.63
C GLY A 240 -3.72 15.11 7.38
N GLY A 241 -4.68 16.00 7.13
CA GLY A 241 -4.84 17.25 7.86
C GLY A 241 -5.11 17.04 9.36
N SER A 242 -5.87 16.01 9.71
CA SER A 242 -6.14 15.60 11.09
C SER A 242 -5.04 14.73 11.72
N ARG A 243 -3.98 14.41 10.96
CA ARG A 243 -2.81 13.63 11.42
C ARG A 243 -3.15 12.19 11.81
N VAL A 244 -4.17 11.59 11.19
CA VAL A 244 -4.60 10.22 11.47
C VAL A 244 -4.67 9.36 10.22
N ALA A 245 -4.36 8.07 10.41
CA ALA A 245 -4.55 7.02 9.44
C ALA A 245 -5.13 5.78 10.14
N VAL A 246 -5.96 5.03 9.41
CA VAL A 246 -6.46 3.71 9.84
C VAL A 246 -6.05 2.71 8.75
N VAL A 247 -5.50 1.56 9.14
CA VAL A 247 -5.18 0.46 8.23
C VAL A 247 -5.73 -0.85 8.76
N SER A 248 -6.51 -1.54 7.93
CA SER A 248 -6.97 -2.89 8.20
C SER A 248 -5.96 -3.92 7.70
N THR A 249 -5.64 -4.89 8.53
CA THR A 249 -4.79 -6.03 8.15
C THR A 249 -5.60 -7.15 7.47
N ALA A 250 -6.94 -7.13 7.60
CA ALA A 250 -7.80 -8.29 7.37
C ALA A 250 -7.67 -8.87 5.96
N ARG A 251 -7.83 -8.04 4.93
CA ARG A 251 -7.81 -8.46 3.53
C ARG A 251 -6.43 -8.73 2.96
N TYR A 252 -5.38 -8.38 3.70
CA TYR A 252 -4.01 -8.70 3.32
C TYR A 252 -3.57 -10.12 3.71
N ASN A 253 -4.43 -10.86 4.43
CA ASN A 253 -4.19 -12.27 4.75
C ASN A 253 -3.94 -13.08 3.47
N PRO A 254 -2.74 -13.67 3.28
CA PRO A 254 -2.41 -14.42 2.07
C PRO A 254 -3.34 -15.63 1.84
N GLY A 255 -3.95 -16.20 2.88
CA GLY A 255 -4.93 -17.27 2.74
C GLY A 255 -6.17 -16.88 1.92
N LEU A 256 -6.42 -15.57 1.74
CA LEU A 256 -7.51 -15.04 0.94
C LEU A 256 -7.14 -14.81 -0.53
N ASP A 257 -5.87 -14.95 -0.92
CA ASP A 257 -5.41 -14.55 -2.26
C ASP A 257 -6.19 -15.22 -3.40
N LEU A 258 -6.49 -16.51 -3.27
CA LEU A 258 -7.30 -17.22 -4.26
C LEU A 258 -8.73 -16.67 -4.33
N ALA A 259 -9.35 -16.42 -3.18
CA ALA A 259 -10.73 -15.92 -3.10
C ALA A 259 -10.85 -14.46 -3.55
N GLN A 260 -9.77 -13.68 -3.41
CA GLN A 260 -9.67 -12.27 -3.81
C GLN A 260 -9.01 -12.09 -5.19
N ASN A 261 -8.75 -13.18 -5.91
CA ASN A 261 -8.14 -13.18 -7.24
C ASN A 261 -6.80 -12.41 -7.31
N ILE A 262 -5.95 -12.58 -6.29
CA ILE A 262 -4.63 -11.95 -6.22
C ILE A 262 -3.61 -12.82 -6.95
N ASP A 263 -3.03 -12.25 -8.01
CA ASP A 263 -1.95 -12.87 -8.75
C ASP A 263 -0.61 -12.73 -8.00
N ARG A 264 -0.21 -13.81 -7.31
CA ARG A 264 1.09 -13.87 -6.63
C ARG A 264 2.27 -13.94 -7.59
N GLU A 265 2.08 -14.53 -8.77
CA GLU A 265 3.15 -14.73 -9.76
C GLU A 265 3.57 -13.40 -10.39
N HIS A 266 2.65 -12.45 -10.48
CA HIS A 266 2.88 -11.11 -11.03
C HIS A 266 2.67 -9.98 -10.00
N SER A 267 2.85 -10.28 -8.71
CA SER A 267 3.04 -9.24 -7.69
C SER A 267 4.36 -8.51 -7.91
N TRP A 268 4.54 -7.32 -7.32
CA TRP A 268 5.82 -6.64 -7.37
C TRP A 268 6.97 -7.56 -6.87
N PRO A 269 8.13 -7.61 -7.57
CA PRO A 269 8.55 -6.83 -8.74
C PRO A 269 8.16 -7.43 -10.11
N ALA A 270 7.61 -8.65 -10.14
CA ALA A 270 7.23 -9.35 -11.36
C ALA A 270 6.03 -8.74 -12.10
N SER A 271 5.34 -7.79 -11.47
CA SER A 271 4.27 -6.98 -12.07
C SER A 271 4.67 -6.25 -13.35
N HIS A 272 5.97 -6.00 -13.55
CA HIS A 272 6.53 -5.39 -14.77
C HIS A 272 6.78 -6.38 -15.91
N CYS A 273 6.38 -7.64 -15.79
CA CYS A 273 6.54 -8.63 -16.85
C CYS A 273 5.75 -8.26 -18.10
N SER A 274 6.44 -8.18 -19.24
CA SER A 274 5.84 -7.78 -20.51
C SER A 274 4.69 -8.69 -20.92
N ALA A 275 4.85 -10.02 -20.79
CA ALA A 275 3.83 -10.99 -21.19
C ALA A 275 2.56 -10.88 -20.33
N TYR A 276 2.72 -10.67 -19.04
CA TYR A 276 1.61 -10.44 -18.11
C TYR A 276 0.82 -9.19 -18.46
N ILE A 277 1.52 -8.06 -18.61
CA ILE A 277 0.91 -6.76 -18.96
C ILE A 277 0.15 -6.85 -20.29
N GLN A 278 0.74 -7.48 -21.29
CA GLN A 278 0.08 -7.72 -22.59
C GLN A 278 -1.18 -8.58 -22.44
N SER A 279 -1.14 -9.62 -21.61
CA SER A 279 -2.30 -10.46 -21.33
C SER A 279 -3.42 -9.67 -20.66
N CYS A 280 -3.12 -8.85 -19.65
CA CYS A 280 -4.11 -7.99 -18.99
C CYS A 280 -4.77 -7.03 -19.99
N CYS A 281 -3.98 -6.41 -20.88
CA CYS A 281 -4.50 -5.52 -21.91
C CYS A 281 -5.37 -6.27 -22.95
N ALA A 282 -4.98 -7.49 -23.32
CA ALA A 282 -5.74 -8.32 -24.25
C ALA A 282 -7.08 -8.80 -23.66
N ASP A 283 -7.11 -9.18 -22.38
CA ASP A 283 -8.33 -9.60 -21.68
C ASP A 283 -9.34 -8.44 -21.56
N ALA A 284 -8.87 -7.20 -21.41
CA ALA A 284 -9.74 -6.03 -21.48
C ALA A 284 -10.32 -5.79 -22.88
N LYS A 285 -9.58 -6.14 -23.95
CA LYS A 285 -10.07 -6.04 -25.35
C LYS A 285 -11.20 -7.03 -25.60
N THR A 286 -11.07 -8.26 -25.11
CA THR A 286 -12.04 -9.33 -25.34
C THR A 286 -13.30 -9.18 -24.48
N SER A 287 -13.19 -8.64 -23.26
CA SER A 287 -14.33 -8.43 -22.35
C SER A 287 -15.24 -7.25 -22.71
N GLY A 288 -14.98 -6.55 -23.83
CA GLY A 288 -15.78 -5.40 -24.27
C GLY A 288 -15.61 -4.15 -23.39
N ARG A 289 -14.67 -4.17 -22.45
CA ARG A 289 -14.25 -3.02 -21.63
C ARG A 289 -13.47 -1.97 -22.43
N LEU A 290 -13.13 -2.29 -23.69
CA LEU A 290 -12.53 -1.36 -24.65
C LEU A 290 -13.51 -0.98 -25.76
N LYS A 291 -13.87 0.30 -25.83
CA LYS A 291 -14.38 0.94 -27.06
C LYS A 291 -13.24 1.72 -27.71
N GLY A 292 -12.35 1.01 -28.39
CA GLY A 292 -11.19 1.61 -29.06
C GLY A 292 -11.46 1.98 -30.52
N ARG A 293 -11.32 3.28 -30.84
CA ARG A 293 -11.11 3.83 -32.18
C ARG A 293 -9.80 3.27 -32.75
N LYS A 294 -9.78 2.86 -34.04
CA LYS A 294 -8.55 2.42 -34.73
C LYS A 294 -7.49 3.55 -34.67
N ILE A 295 -6.41 3.33 -33.94
CA ILE A 295 -5.21 4.17 -33.97
C ILE A 295 -4.12 3.37 -34.67
N SER A 296 -3.43 4.04 -35.60
CA SER A 296 -2.32 3.53 -36.39
C SER A 296 -1.15 3.14 -35.49
N ASN A 297 -0.52 2.00 -35.80
CA ASN A 297 0.82 1.67 -35.33
C ASN A 297 1.77 2.83 -35.62
N THR A 298 2.11 3.61 -34.61
CA THR A 298 3.25 4.52 -34.64
C THR A 298 4.03 4.34 -33.36
N ASP A 299 5.28 3.94 -33.56
CA ASP A 299 6.40 3.83 -32.63
C ASP A 299 6.29 2.73 -31.56
N THR A 300 6.63 1.51 -31.98
CA THR A 300 7.27 0.51 -31.13
C THR A 300 8.56 1.09 -30.57
N GLU A 301 8.46 1.81 -29.45
CA GLU A 301 9.62 2.15 -28.63
C GLU A 301 10.32 0.85 -28.24
N LYS A 302 11.64 0.84 -28.49
CA LYS A 302 12.49 -0.34 -28.39
C LYS A 302 12.34 -0.98 -27.01
N GLN A 303 11.95 -2.26 -26.96
CA GLN A 303 12.21 -3.11 -25.81
C GLN A 303 13.70 -2.98 -25.45
N GLU A 304 14.01 -2.38 -24.30
CA GLU A 304 15.37 -2.33 -23.78
C GLU A 304 15.78 -3.73 -23.30
N THR A 305 16.18 -4.56 -24.25
CA THR A 305 16.96 -5.75 -23.99
C THR A 305 18.41 -5.32 -23.77
N GLY A 306 18.89 -5.25 -22.52
CA GLY A 306 20.35 -5.22 -22.36
C GLY A 306 21.02 -4.83 -21.05
N TYR A 307 20.37 -4.31 -20.01
CA TYR A 307 21.10 -3.94 -18.78
C TYR A 307 20.42 -4.43 -17.49
N PRO A 308 21.15 -5.14 -16.60
CA PRO A 308 20.63 -5.55 -15.30
C PRO A 308 20.49 -4.32 -14.40
N GLY A 309 19.28 -3.76 -14.36
CA GLY A 309 18.92 -2.68 -13.44
C GLY A 309 18.33 -3.19 -12.12
N PRO A 310 18.02 -2.27 -11.18
CA PRO A 310 17.48 -2.61 -9.85
C PRO A 310 16.22 -3.48 -9.89
N MET A 311 15.31 -3.25 -10.84
CA MET A 311 14.12 -4.09 -11.02
C MET A 311 14.47 -5.53 -11.44
N HIS A 312 15.54 -5.73 -12.21
CA HIS A 312 16.01 -7.07 -12.57
C HIS A 312 16.61 -7.78 -11.35
N ALA A 313 17.42 -7.07 -10.56
CA ALA A 313 17.98 -7.60 -9.31
C ALA A 313 16.86 -7.99 -8.33
N ALA A 314 15.83 -7.15 -8.20
CA ALA A 314 14.64 -7.42 -7.41
C ALA A 314 13.92 -8.68 -7.90
N LEU A 315 13.69 -8.80 -9.21
CA LEU A 315 13.04 -9.98 -9.80
C LEU A 315 13.85 -11.25 -9.56
N THR A 316 15.16 -11.22 -9.77
CA THR A 316 16.04 -12.37 -9.49
C THR A 316 15.92 -12.80 -8.03
N ALA A 317 15.96 -11.85 -7.09
CA ALA A 317 15.80 -12.13 -5.66
C ALA A 317 14.39 -12.62 -5.28
N HIS A 318 13.35 -12.12 -5.95
CA HIS A 318 11.97 -12.56 -5.76
C HIS A 318 11.76 -14.02 -6.21
N LEU A 319 12.33 -14.38 -7.36
CA LEU A 319 12.21 -15.72 -7.95
C LEU A 319 13.15 -16.75 -7.31
N ALA A 320 14.17 -16.30 -6.58
CA ALA A 320 15.09 -17.16 -5.85
C ALA A 320 14.34 -17.87 -4.70
N ARG A 321 13.73 -19.02 -5.02
CA ARG A 321 13.07 -19.87 -4.03
C ARG A 321 14.11 -20.42 -3.04
N PRO A 322 13.85 -20.36 -1.72
CA PRO A 322 14.61 -21.18 -0.80
C PRO A 322 14.43 -22.65 -1.20
N ALA A 323 15.52 -23.41 -1.25
CA ALA A 323 15.55 -24.80 -1.72
C ALA A 323 14.78 -25.80 -0.83
N THR A 324 14.07 -25.35 0.21
CA THR A 324 13.46 -26.19 1.22
C THR A 324 11.93 -26.21 1.09
N THR A 325 11.37 -27.41 0.92
CA THR A 325 9.93 -27.70 0.83
C THR A 325 9.24 -27.80 2.19
N ASN A 326 9.86 -27.29 3.26
CA ASN A 326 9.36 -27.48 4.62
C ASN A 326 8.14 -26.57 4.89
N SER A 327 7.09 -27.11 5.51
CA SER A 327 5.83 -26.40 5.77
C SER A 327 6.00 -25.17 6.68
N GLU A 328 6.96 -25.21 7.61
CA GLU A 328 7.26 -24.07 8.48
C GLU A 328 7.81 -22.87 7.71
N HIS A 329 8.67 -23.11 6.69
CA HIS A 329 9.22 -22.05 5.87
C HIS A 329 8.15 -21.40 4.98
N THR A 330 7.19 -22.17 4.47
CA THR A 330 6.10 -21.64 3.65
C THR A 330 5.10 -20.82 4.47
N LEU A 331 4.82 -21.23 5.71
CA LEU A 331 4.00 -20.45 6.65
C LEU A 331 4.70 -19.15 7.05
N SER A 332 5.99 -19.19 7.39
CA SER A 332 6.79 -18.01 7.72
C SER A 332 6.85 -17.01 6.55
N ALA A 333 7.09 -17.50 5.33
CA ALA A 333 7.07 -16.66 4.13
C ALA A 333 5.68 -16.03 3.87
N SER A 334 4.60 -16.74 4.20
CA SER A 334 3.24 -16.20 4.10
C SER A 334 2.99 -15.13 5.18
N SER A 335 3.37 -15.35 6.43
CA SER A 335 3.26 -14.32 7.49
C SER A 335 4.06 -13.08 7.11
N GLY A 336 5.25 -13.27 6.54
CA GLY A 336 6.08 -12.19 6.02
C GLY A 336 5.46 -11.45 4.83
N LEU A 337 4.75 -12.15 3.94
CA LEU A 337 4.01 -11.51 2.84
C LEU A 337 2.83 -10.67 3.39
N TRP A 338 2.14 -11.17 4.42
CA TRP A 338 1.10 -10.40 5.11
C TRP A 338 1.69 -9.11 5.69
N LEU A 339 2.82 -9.23 6.40
CA LEU A 339 3.54 -8.08 6.95
C LEU A 339 3.94 -7.08 5.85
N ALA A 340 4.50 -7.55 4.73
CA ALA A 340 4.89 -6.68 3.61
C ALA A 340 3.73 -5.83 3.07
N ARG A 341 2.56 -6.45 2.88
CA ARG A 341 1.35 -5.77 2.41
C ARG A 341 0.87 -4.70 3.40
N VAL A 342 0.79 -5.05 4.68
CA VAL A 342 0.42 -4.10 5.75
C VAL A 342 1.43 -2.95 5.84
N CYS A 343 2.72 -3.24 5.78
CA CYS A 343 3.78 -2.25 5.82
C CYS A 343 3.71 -1.25 4.66
N ARG A 344 3.45 -1.72 3.43
CA ARG A 344 3.24 -0.83 2.29
C ARG A 344 2.07 0.10 2.55
N THR A 345 0.91 -0.44 2.88
CA THR A 345 -0.32 0.36 3.05
C THR A 345 -0.22 1.31 4.24
N ALA A 346 0.36 0.87 5.37
CA ALA A 346 0.70 1.75 6.49
C ALA A 346 1.61 2.91 6.08
N SER A 347 2.58 2.67 5.21
CA SER A 347 3.47 3.70 4.66
C SER A 347 2.78 4.59 3.62
N HIS A 348 1.77 4.08 2.93
CA HIS A 348 0.94 4.87 2.03
C HIS A 348 0.07 5.86 2.83
N GLU A 349 -0.70 5.34 3.79
CA GLU A 349 -1.62 6.16 4.59
C GLU A 349 -0.88 7.18 5.46
N LEU A 350 0.26 6.81 6.05
CA LEU A 350 1.09 7.79 6.76
C LEU A 350 1.68 8.83 5.80
N GLY A 351 1.95 8.49 4.53
CA GLY A 351 2.39 9.44 3.51
C GLY A 351 1.41 10.59 3.32
N HIS A 352 0.12 10.30 3.37
CA HIS A 352 -0.93 11.32 3.38
C HIS A 352 -0.88 12.21 4.64
N CYS A 353 -0.53 11.69 5.82
CA CYS A 353 -0.26 12.51 7.00
C CYS A 353 0.94 13.45 6.82
N PHE A 354 1.90 13.07 5.98
CA PHE A 354 3.00 13.94 5.52
C PHE A 354 2.60 14.91 4.41
N GLY A 355 1.32 14.94 4.01
CA GLY A 355 0.77 15.79 2.96
C GLY A 355 1.12 15.34 1.54
N MET A 356 1.56 14.09 1.36
CA MET A 356 1.81 13.52 0.03
C MET A 356 0.49 13.04 -0.57
N ASP A 357 0.18 13.47 -1.79
CA ASP A 357 -0.98 12.96 -2.56
C ASP A 357 -0.61 11.67 -3.30
N HIS A 358 -1.58 11.06 -4.01
CA HIS A 358 -1.24 9.93 -4.87
C HIS A 358 -0.20 10.33 -5.93
N CYS A 359 0.77 9.44 -6.17
CA CYS A 359 1.82 9.65 -7.13
C CYS A 359 1.39 9.23 -8.54
N VAL A 360 1.76 10.05 -9.53
CA VAL A 360 1.50 9.78 -10.95
C VAL A 360 2.79 9.76 -11.80
N TYR A 361 3.94 10.01 -11.16
CA TYR A 361 5.21 10.22 -11.87
C TYR A 361 5.93 8.93 -12.22
N TYR A 362 5.85 7.90 -11.37
CA TYR A 362 6.57 6.64 -11.47
C TYR A 362 5.78 5.55 -10.74
N ALA A 363 6.19 4.29 -10.91
CA ALA A 363 5.91 3.23 -9.95
C ALA A 363 6.29 3.73 -8.54
N CYS A 364 5.35 3.75 -7.59
CA CYS A 364 5.60 4.35 -6.27
C CYS A 364 4.67 3.77 -5.19
N ALA A 365 5.18 3.62 -3.97
CA ALA A 365 4.36 3.27 -2.80
C ALA A 365 3.24 4.28 -2.52
N MET A 366 3.38 5.52 -2.99
CA MET A 366 2.36 6.56 -2.92
C MET A 366 1.39 6.54 -4.11
N GLN A 367 1.45 5.60 -5.05
CA GLN A 367 0.39 5.50 -6.06
C GLN A 367 -0.94 5.08 -5.43
N GLY A 368 -2.04 5.63 -5.93
CA GLY A 368 -3.38 5.16 -5.59
C GLY A 368 -3.57 3.69 -5.97
N SER A 369 -4.53 3.03 -5.35
CA SER A 369 -4.87 1.63 -5.66
C SER A 369 -6.38 1.44 -5.58
N ALA A 370 -6.99 1.09 -6.70
CA ALA A 370 -8.43 0.83 -6.81
C ALA A 370 -8.81 -0.61 -6.46
N SER A 371 -7.82 -1.50 -6.27
CA SER A 371 -8.06 -2.90 -5.91
C SER A 371 -6.86 -3.53 -5.20
N LEU A 372 -7.10 -4.65 -4.51
CA LEU A 372 -6.03 -5.45 -3.92
C LEU A 372 -5.06 -6.04 -4.97
N ALA A 373 -5.53 -6.26 -6.20
CA ALA A 373 -4.70 -6.77 -7.28
C ALA A 373 -3.76 -5.68 -7.84
N GLU A 374 -4.21 -4.43 -7.89
CA GLU A 374 -3.33 -3.28 -8.15
C GLU A 374 -2.37 -3.05 -6.99
N ASP A 375 -2.88 -3.05 -5.76
CA ASP A 375 -2.11 -2.93 -4.53
C ASP A 375 -0.93 -3.90 -4.51
N ALA A 376 -1.13 -5.19 -4.82
CA ALA A 376 -0.08 -6.20 -4.88
C ALA A 376 1.02 -5.95 -5.94
N ARG A 377 0.75 -5.13 -6.95
CA ARG A 377 1.69 -4.75 -8.00
C ARG A 377 2.51 -3.51 -7.68
N GLN A 378 2.08 -2.72 -6.69
CA GLN A 378 2.77 -1.50 -6.29
C GLN A 378 4.11 -1.81 -5.59
N PRO A 379 5.15 -0.99 -5.83
CA PRO A 379 6.45 -1.19 -5.20
C PRO A 379 6.45 -0.77 -3.72
N PRO A 380 7.37 -1.33 -2.90
CA PRO A 380 7.60 -0.88 -1.53
C PRO A 380 8.50 0.35 -1.41
N TYR A 381 9.01 0.89 -2.54
CA TYR A 381 9.81 2.11 -2.56
C TYR A 381 8.98 3.34 -2.93
N VAL A 382 9.46 4.52 -2.52
CA VAL A 382 8.97 5.80 -3.05
C VAL A 382 9.82 6.24 -4.23
N CYS A 383 9.18 6.83 -5.25
CA CYS A 383 9.88 7.36 -6.41
C CYS A 383 10.70 8.60 -6.06
N PRO A 384 11.58 9.12 -6.94
CA PRO A 384 12.42 10.29 -6.64
C PRO A 384 11.63 11.53 -6.20
N VAL A 385 10.41 11.74 -6.74
CA VAL A 385 9.59 12.90 -6.36
C VAL A 385 9.12 12.80 -4.92
N ASP A 386 8.58 11.65 -4.52
CA ASP A 386 8.07 11.46 -3.16
C ASP A 386 9.20 11.18 -2.17
N LEU A 387 10.33 10.65 -2.62
CA LEU A 387 11.54 10.54 -1.83
C LEU A 387 12.04 11.92 -1.41
N GLU A 388 12.14 12.90 -2.31
CA GLU A 388 12.54 14.26 -1.90
C GLU A 388 11.57 14.88 -0.87
N LYS A 389 10.26 14.66 -1.03
CA LYS A 389 9.25 15.09 -0.03
C LYS A 389 9.51 14.42 1.31
N MET A 390 9.76 13.12 1.31
CA MET A 390 9.99 12.32 2.52
C MET A 390 11.28 12.70 3.23
N LEU A 391 12.38 12.84 2.50
CA LEU A 391 13.68 13.23 3.03
C LEU A 391 13.61 14.62 3.67
N GLN A 392 12.95 15.57 2.99
CA GLN A 392 12.73 16.91 3.53
C GLN A 392 11.80 16.89 4.75
N ALA A 393 10.74 16.07 4.74
CA ALA A 393 9.84 15.96 5.89
C ALA A 393 10.56 15.39 7.11
N CYS A 394 11.19 14.22 6.96
CA CYS A 394 11.79 13.47 8.07
C CYS A 394 13.18 13.99 8.46
N SER A 395 13.70 15.02 7.79
CA SER A 395 15.03 15.58 8.03
C SER A 395 16.13 14.50 7.99
N THR A 396 16.11 13.65 6.96
CA THR A 396 17.07 12.56 6.75
C THR A 396 17.71 12.62 5.37
N THR A 397 18.74 11.81 5.14
CA THR A 397 19.31 11.54 3.82
C THR A 397 18.81 10.21 3.25
N ARG A 398 18.97 10.05 1.92
CA ARG A 398 18.69 8.79 1.21
C ARG A 398 19.51 7.65 1.82
N ASP A 399 20.82 7.82 1.94
CA ASP A 399 21.74 6.78 2.38
C ASP A 399 21.36 6.21 3.75
N LEU A 400 21.05 7.08 4.73
CA LEU A 400 20.65 6.65 6.08
C LEU A 400 19.31 5.89 6.07
N ARG A 401 18.35 6.37 5.27
CA ARG A 401 17.05 5.71 5.13
C ARG A 401 17.20 4.35 4.46
N ASP A 402 17.98 4.27 3.40
CA ASP A 402 18.19 3.06 2.62
C ASP A 402 19.00 2.02 3.43
N GLU A 403 19.96 2.46 4.24
CA GLU A 403 20.65 1.61 5.23
C GLU A 403 19.67 1.02 6.25
N ALA A 404 18.79 1.85 6.82
CA ALA A 404 17.77 1.39 7.77
C ALA A 404 16.79 0.38 7.13
N LEU A 405 16.36 0.63 5.90
CA LEU A 405 15.47 -0.28 5.16
C LEU A 405 16.17 -1.58 4.78
N LEU A 406 17.44 -1.53 4.38
CA LEU A 406 18.25 -2.73 4.14
C LEU A 406 18.37 -3.56 5.40
N ALA A 407 18.68 -2.93 6.55
CA ALA A 407 18.76 -3.60 7.83
C ALA A 407 17.44 -4.30 8.20
N PHE A 408 16.29 -3.64 7.95
CA PHE A 408 14.99 -4.28 8.12
C PHE A 408 14.83 -5.48 7.18
N CYS A 409 15.06 -5.30 5.88
CA CYS A 409 14.84 -6.33 4.87
C CYS A 409 15.73 -7.56 5.10
N GLU A 410 16.96 -7.39 5.58
CA GLU A 410 17.86 -8.50 5.90
C GLU A 410 17.35 -9.39 7.05
N ARG A 411 16.63 -8.82 8.02
CA ARG A 411 15.94 -9.62 9.07
C ARG A 411 14.85 -10.51 8.48
N TYR A 412 14.22 -10.06 7.39
CA TYR A 412 13.13 -10.76 6.70
C TYR A 412 13.52 -11.32 5.32
N LYS A 413 14.80 -11.55 5.05
CA LYS A 413 15.30 -12.02 3.73
C LYS A 413 14.73 -13.35 3.24
N HIS A 414 14.12 -14.14 4.13
CA HIS A 414 13.42 -15.37 3.78
C HIS A 414 12.06 -15.11 3.10
N VAL A 415 11.55 -13.89 3.18
CA VAL A 415 10.32 -13.43 2.53
C VAL A 415 10.70 -12.86 1.15
N PRO A 416 10.16 -13.41 0.05
CA PRO A 416 10.53 -12.98 -1.31
C PRO A 416 10.36 -11.47 -1.55
N HIS A 417 9.33 -10.85 -0.96
CA HIS A 417 9.10 -9.41 -1.08
C HIS A 417 10.25 -8.58 -0.47
N PHE A 418 10.67 -8.88 0.76
CA PHE A 418 11.75 -8.14 1.42
C PHE A 418 13.13 -8.46 0.82
N SER A 419 13.35 -9.69 0.37
CA SER A 419 14.55 -10.05 -0.41
C SER A 419 14.65 -9.25 -1.71
N ALA A 420 13.55 -9.16 -2.45
CA ALA A 420 13.46 -8.35 -3.67
C ALA A 420 13.68 -6.87 -3.38
N PHE A 421 13.12 -6.35 -2.28
CA PHE A 421 13.32 -4.96 -1.89
C PHE A 421 14.77 -4.67 -1.50
N ALA A 422 15.43 -5.54 -0.74
CA ALA A 422 16.85 -5.39 -0.44
C ALA A 422 17.72 -5.40 -1.71
N ALA A 423 17.43 -6.27 -2.67
CA ALA A 423 18.13 -6.33 -3.95
C ALA A 423 17.90 -5.06 -4.79
N TRP A 424 16.68 -4.54 -4.81
CA TRP A 424 16.37 -3.26 -5.46
C TRP A 424 17.16 -2.11 -4.83
N ILE A 425 17.16 -1.98 -3.49
CA ILE A 425 17.86 -0.89 -2.79
C ILE A 425 19.35 -0.91 -3.16
N ARG A 426 20.01 -2.08 -3.07
CA ARG A 426 21.42 -2.25 -3.42
C ARG A 426 21.75 -1.86 -4.86
N GLY A 427 20.84 -2.14 -5.79
CA GLY A 427 21.03 -1.76 -7.20
C GLY A 427 20.77 -0.28 -7.46
N SER A 428 19.98 0.38 -6.61
CA SER A 428 19.53 1.76 -6.78
C SER A 428 20.46 2.82 -6.17
N GLN A 429 21.46 2.36 -5.40
CA GLN A 429 22.49 3.19 -4.76
C GLN A 429 23.51 3.75 -5.75
#